data_AF-A0A8R1EKY7-F1
#
_entry.id   AF-A0A8R1EKY7-F1
#
_cell.length_a   1.000
_cell.length_b   1.000
_cell.length_c   1.000
_cell.angle_alpha   90.00
_cell.angle_beta   90.00
_cell.angle_gamma   90.00
#
_symmetry.space_group_name_H-M   'P 1'
#
loop_
_entity.id
_entity.type
_entity.pdbx_description
1 polymer ?
#
loop_
_entity_poly.entity_id
_entity_poly.type
_entity_poly.pdbx_seq_one_letter_code
_entity_poly.pdbx_strand_id
1 'polypeptide(L)'
;AGPQTQRANLNEAARKELQAVDSRFEIDPNYQRHDANHIVVSVKIRGQTVPPLRLVVPITYPAGNVTVDRAAIDLDSYLYDDLQNAVYERLSRPGITSLTDYLTAWEEQVSIYSQQQNQSNGLDAPFGVGNDFFYDNLNL
;
A
#
# COMPACT_ATOMS: atom_id res chain seq x y z
N ALA A 1 6.58 -25.05 -16.78
CA ALA A 1 6.28 -23.71 -17.30
C ALA A 1 5.19 -23.11 -16.43
N GLY A 2 5.49 -22.05 -15.67
CA GLY A 2 4.55 -21.42 -14.72
C GLY A 2 3.44 -20.63 -15.45
N PRO A 3 2.30 -20.36 -14.79
CA PRO A 3 1.15 -19.74 -15.44
C PRO A 3 1.47 -18.28 -15.82
N GLN A 4 1.62 -18.01 -17.12
CA GLN A 4 1.85 -16.68 -17.70
C GLN A 4 0.54 -15.95 -18.07
N THR A 5 -0.62 -16.40 -17.58
CA THR A 5 -1.90 -16.12 -18.27
C THR A 5 -2.69 -14.91 -17.76
N GLN A 6 -2.24 -14.14 -16.76
CA GLN A 6 -3.05 -13.02 -16.22
C GLN A 6 -2.35 -11.64 -16.25
N ARG A 7 -1.33 -11.49 -17.10
CA ARG A 7 -0.63 -10.20 -17.31
C ARG A 7 -0.92 -9.56 -18.67
N ALA A 8 -1.95 -10.03 -19.39
CA ALA A 8 -2.16 -9.72 -20.80
C ALA A 8 -3.00 -8.45 -21.10
N ASN A 9 -3.67 -7.85 -20.11
CA ASN A 9 -4.57 -6.70 -20.35
C ASN A 9 -4.07 -5.36 -19.79
N LEU A 10 -3.02 -5.36 -18.95
CA LEU A 10 -2.37 -4.11 -18.54
C LEU A 10 -1.49 -3.59 -19.69
N ASN A 11 -1.54 -2.29 -19.95
CA ASN A 11 -0.65 -1.68 -20.93
C ASN A 11 0.81 -2.00 -20.64
N GLU A 12 1.60 -2.16 -21.68
CA GLU A 12 3.01 -2.58 -21.56
C GLU A 12 3.81 -1.66 -20.63
N ALA A 13 3.54 -0.34 -20.68
CA ALA A 13 4.12 0.64 -19.78
C ALA A 13 3.76 0.36 -18.32
N ALA A 14 2.46 0.20 -18.01
CA ALA A 14 1.98 -0.09 -16.67
C ALA A 14 2.55 -1.41 -16.14
N ARG A 15 2.59 -2.44 -17.00
CA ARG A 15 3.14 -3.75 -16.66
C ARG A 15 4.62 -3.66 -16.33
N LYS A 16 5.38 -2.90 -17.09
CA LYS A 16 6.83 -2.73 -16.88
C LYS A 16 7.13 -2.01 -15.57
N GLU A 17 6.37 -0.98 -15.25
CA GLU A 17 6.48 -0.28 -13.97
C GLU A 17 6.12 -1.17 -12.78
N LEU A 18 4.98 -1.87 -12.87
CA LEU A 18 4.55 -2.81 -11.84
C LEU A 18 5.57 -3.95 -11.64
N GLN A 19 6.21 -4.44 -12.71
CA GLN A 19 7.30 -5.41 -12.59
C GLN A 19 8.55 -4.85 -11.91
N ALA A 20 8.86 -3.56 -12.09
CA ALA A 20 10.02 -2.94 -11.46
C ALA A 20 9.88 -2.87 -9.93
N VAL A 21 8.64 -2.84 -9.42
CA VAL A 21 8.31 -2.69 -8.00
C VAL A 21 7.78 -3.98 -7.35
N ASP A 22 7.65 -5.07 -8.10
CA ASP A 22 7.18 -6.41 -7.65
C ASP A 22 8.03 -7.00 -6.50
N SER A 23 9.27 -6.53 -6.34
CA SER A 23 10.15 -6.90 -5.22
C SER A 23 9.72 -6.31 -3.88
N ARG A 24 9.09 -5.14 -3.88
CA ARG A 24 8.66 -4.39 -2.68
C ARG A 24 7.16 -4.52 -2.44
N PHE A 25 6.40 -4.64 -3.52
CA PHE A 25 4.95 -4.69 -3.50
C PHE A 25 4.46 -6.04 -4.04
N GLU A 26 3.37 -6.52 -3.48
CA GLU A 26 2.64 -7.70 -3.92
C GLU A 26 1.37 -7.24 -4.62
N ILE A 27 1.20 -7.61 -5.89
CA ILE A 27 0.04 -7.25 -6.69
C ILE A 27 -0.93 -8.42 -6.66
N ASP A 28 -2.16 -8.19 -6.22
CA ASP A 28 -3.15 -9.26 -6.16
C ASP A 28 -3.77 -9.48 -7.56
N PRO A 29 -3.59 -10.67 -8.18
CA PRO A 29 -4.10 -10.96 -9.51
C PRO A 29 -5.62 -11.18 -9.53
N ASN A 30 -6.26 -11.48 -8.39
CA ASN A 30 -7.71 -11.74 -8.34
C ASN A 30 -8.56 -10.47 -8.36
N TYR A 31 -7.98 -9.30 -8.07
CA TYR A 31 -8.69 -8.02 -8.03
C TYR A 31 -8.45 -7.15 -9.25
N GLN A 32 -7.99 -7.73 -10.37
CA GLN A 32 -8.07 -7.08 -11.67
C GLN A 32 -9.53 -7.02 -12.12
N ARG A 33 -10.28 -6.05 -11.60
CA ARG A 33 -11.60 -5.73 -12.14
C ARG A 33 -11.39 -5.00 -13.45
N HIS A 34 -11.72 -5.69 -14.54
CA HIS A 34 -11.63 -5.15 -15.88
C HIS A 34 -12.95 -4.46 -16.20
N ASP A 35 -12.94 -3.15 -16.21
CA ASP A 35 -14.03 -2.34 -16.73
C ASP A 35 -13.70 -1.93 -18.18
N ALA A 36 -14.70 -1.63 -18.98
CA ALA A 36 -14.53 -1.43 -20.44
C ALA A 36 -13.51 -0.32 -20.80
N ASN A 37 -13.20 0.58 -19.87
CA ASN A 37 -12.30 1.71 -20.08
C ASN A 37 -11.14 1.80 -19.07
N HIS A 38 -11.11 0.95 -18.04
CA HIS A 38 -10.10 1.03 -16.98
C HIS A 38 -9.90 -0.32 -16.27
N ILE A 39 -8.74 -0.45 -15.64
CA ILE A 39 -8.31 -1.66 -14.94
C ILE A 39 -8.01 -1.25 -13.50
N VAL A 40 -8.70 -1.86 -12.54
CA VAL A 40 -8.38 -1.67 -11.13
C VAL A 40 -7.30 -2.66 -10.72
N VAL A 41 -6.22 -2.19 -10.10
CA VAL A 41 -5.09 -2.98 -9.62
C VAL A 41 -5.00 -2.79 -8.11
N SER A 42 -5.12 -3.89 -7.37
CA SER A 42 -4.90 -3.88 -5.91
C SER A 42 -3.45 -4.26 -5.63
N VAL A 43 -2.75 -3.39 -4.92
CA VAL A 43 -1.35 -3.56 -4.57
C VAL A 43 -1.24 -3.59 -3.06
N LYS A 44 -0.41 -4.47 -2.51
CA LYS A 44 -0.11 -4.63 -1.08
C LYS A 44 1.38 -4.42 -0.85
N ILE A 45 1.79 -3.80 0.25
CA ILE A 45 3.21 -3.72 0.62
C ILE A 45 3.62 -5.03 1.30
N ARG A 46 4.72 -5.64 0.86
CA ARG A 46 5.21 -6.90 1.44
C ARG A 46 5.64 -6.66 2.89
N GLY A 47 5.18 -7.53 3.80
CA GLY A 47 5.55 -7.48 5.22
C GLY A 47 4.81 -6.42 6.04
N GLN A 48 3.89 -5.66 5.44
CA GLN A 48 3.05 -4.69 6.16
C GLN A 48 1.61 -5.19 6.29
N THR A 49 0.97 -4.86 7.41
CA THR A 49 -0.44 -5.21 7.69
C THR A 49 -1.42 -4.13 7.25
N VAL A 50 -0.98 -3.17 6.44
CA VAL A 50 -1.83 -2.08 5.93
C VAL A 50 -2.78 -2.56 4.84
N PRO A 51 -3.91 -1.85 4.63
CA PRO A 51 -4.84 -2.18 3.56
C PRO A 51 -4.18 -2.04 2.18
N PRO A 52 -4.57 -2.86 1.19
CA PRO A 52 -4.05 -2.76 -0.16
C PRO A 52 -4.52 -1.46 -0.83
N LEU A 53 -3.60 -0.80 -1.55
CA LEU A 53 -3.92 0.36 -2.37
C LEU A 53 -4.58 -0.09 -3.67
N ARG A 54 -5.70 0.56 -4.02
CA ARG A 54 -6.41 0.32 -5.28
C ARG A 54 -6.09 1.45 -6.25
N LEU A 55 -5.43 1.08 -7.35
CA LEU A 55 -5.07 1.99 -8.44
C LEU A 55 -5.94 1.70 -9.64
N VAL A 56 -6.56 2.73 -10.20
CA VAL A 56 -7.38 2.65 -11.40
C VAL A 56 -6.54 3.12 -12.58
N VAL A 57 -6.15 2.18 -13.42
CA VAL A 57 -5.30 2.41 -14.59
C VAL A 57 -6.18 2.45 -15.84
N PRO A 58 -6.29 3.59 -16.54
CA PRO A 58 -7.04 3.63 -17.78
C PRO A 58 -6.34 2.83 -18.87
N ILE A 59 -7.11 2.25 -19.80
CA ILE A 59 -6.55 1.51 -20.95
C ILE A 59 -5.74 2.42 -21.89
N THR A 60 -5.88 3.74 -21.77
CA THR A 60 -5.13 4.73 -22.54
C THR A 60 -3.79 5.11 -21.89
N TYR A 61 -3.42 4.52 -20.75
CA TYR A 61 -2.15 4.81 -20.05
C TYR A 61 -0.91 4.62 -20.96
N PRO A 62 0.11 5.49 -20.97
CA PRO A 62 0.31 6.67 -20.11
C PRO A 62 -0.40 7.95 -20.57
N ALA A 63 -1.18 7.91 -21.65
CA ALA A 63 -1.94 9.08 -22.11
C ALA A 63 -3.16 9.38 -21.22
N GLY A 64 -3.70 8.38 -20.54
CA GLY A 64 -4.71 8.54 -19.49
C GLY A 64 -4.10 8.60 -18.10
N ASN A 65 -4.67 9.42 -17.22
CA ASN A 65 -4.21 9.57 -15.84
C ASN A 65 -4.66 8.39 -14.98
N VAL A 66 -3.73 7.82 -14.22
CA VAL A 66 -4.05 6.86 -13.15
C VAL A 66 -4.76 7.59 -12.03
N THR A 67 -5.76 6.96 -11.43
CA THR A 67 -6.45 7.49 -10.25
C THR A 67 -6.42 6.46 -9.12
N VAL A 68 -6.71 6.91 -7.90
CA VAL A 68 -6.77 6.05 -6.71
C VAL A 68 -8.23 5.82 -6.37
N ASP A 69 -8.61 4.56 -6.20
CA ASP A 69 -9.94 4.20 -5.73
C ASP A 69 -9.92 4.07 -4.19
N ARG A 70 -10.83 4.77 -3.51
CA ARG A 70 -11.00 4.57 -2.07
C ARG A 70 -11.76 3.26 -1.88
N ALA A 71 -11.18 2.33 -1.11
CA ALA A 71 -11.87 1.10 -0.75
C ALA A 71 -13.21 1.42 -0.06
N ALA A 72 -14.19 0.51 -0.22
CA ALA A 72 -15.48 0.67 0.42
C ALA A 72 -15.32 0.75 1.95
N ILE A 73 -16.18 1.56 2.57
CA ILE A 73 -16.23 1.79 4.02
C ILE A 73 -16.43 0.44 4.74
N ASP A 74 -15.36 -0.08 5.33
CA ASP A 74 -15.35 -1.27 6.18
C ASP A 74 -14.69 -0.94 7.54
N LEU A 75 -14.75 -1.83 8.52
CA LEU A 75 -14.16 -1.63 9.86
C LEU A 75 -12.68 -1.25 9.79
N ASP A 76 -11.93 -1.83 8.85
CA ASP A 76 -10.53 -1.50 8.60
C ASP A 76 -10.35 -0.06 8.07
N SER A 77 -11.35 0.47 7.38
CA SER A 77 -11.33 1.86 6.92
C SER A 77 -11.35 2.85 8.08
N TYR A 78 -11.95 2.49 9.22
CA TYR A 78 -11.91 3.33 10.42
C TYR A 78 -10.53 3.25 11.10
N LEU A 79 -9.92 2.07 11.16
CA LEU A 79 -8.61 1.86 11.77
C LEU A 79 -7.48 2.59 10.99
N TYR A 80 -7.62 2.64 9.66
CA TYR A 80 -6.66 3.24 8.74
C TYR A 80 -7.18 4.54 8.10
N ASP A 81 -8.16 5.22 8.69
CA ASP A 81 -8.78 6.42 8.10
C ASP A 81 -7.76 7.53 7.86
N ASP A 82 -6.92 7.82 8.86
CA ASP A 82 -5.85 8.81 8.77
C ASP A 82 -4.83 8.46 7.66
N LEU A 83 -4.39 7.19 7.61
CA LEU A 83 -3.49 6.70 6.56
C LEU A 83 -4.13 6.83 5.17
N GLN A 84 -5.38 6.39 5.01
CA GLN A 84 -6.08 6.47 3.73
C GLN A 84 -6.28 7.92 3.30
N ASN A 85 -6.57 8.82 4.23
CA ASN A 85 -6.72 10.23 3.94
C ASN A 85 -5.37 10.87 3.54
N ALA A 86 -4.29 10.60 4.27
CA ALA A 86 -2.95 11.06 3.95
C ALA A 86 -2.45 10.55 2.59
N VAL A 87 -2.68 9.26 2.30
CA VAL A 87 -2.41 8.65 1.00
C VAL A 87 -3.22 9.33 -0.08
N TYR A 88 -4.52 9.52 0.10
CA TYR A 88 -5.36 10.16 -0.90
C TYR A 88 -4.94 11.61 -1.16
N GLU A 89 -4.68 12.40 -0.11
CA GLU A 89 -4.19 13.77 -0.23
C GLU A 89 -2.86 13.82 -0.96
N ARG A 90 -1.91 12.93 -0.62
CA ARG A 90 -0.62 12.83 -1.30
C ARG A 90 -0.77 12.47 -2.77
N LEU A 91 -1.61 11.49 -3.07
CA LEU A 91 -1.83 10.97 -4.42
C LEU A 91 -2.70 11.88 -5.29
N SER A 92 -3.44 12.80 -4.68
CA SER A 92 -4.18 13.86 -5.36
C SER A 92 -3.30 15.03 -5.83
N ARG A 93 -2.04 15.11 -5.38
CA ARG A 93 -1.15 16.24 -5.72
C ARG A 93 -0.69 16.17 -7.18
N PRO A 94 -0.70 17.31 -7.90
CA PRO A 94 -0.16 17.38 -9.24
C PRO A 94 1.36 17.14 -9.21
N GLY A 95 1.83 16.15 -9.96
CA GLY A 95 3.24 15.74 -10.01
C GLY A 95 3.41 14.22 -10.12
N ILE A 96 2.42 13.47 -9.62
CA ILE A 96 2.38 12.01 -9.68
C ILE A 96 1.68 11.61 -10.98
N THR A 97 2.44 11.07 -11.93
CA THR A 97 1.91 10.69 -13.26
C THR A 97 2.08 9.20 -13.57
N SER A 98 2.93 8.52 -12.81
CA SER A 98 3.40 7.18 -13.12
C SER A 98 3.07 6.20 -12.00
N LEU A 99 2.78 4.94 -12.32
CA LEU A 99 2.41 3.93 -11.32
C LEU A 99 3.48 3.77 -10.24
N THR A 100 4.75 3.83 -10.64
CA THR A 100 5.88 3.76 -9.71
C THR A 100 5.83 4.90 -8.68
N ASP A 101 5.45 6.10 -9.11
CA ASP A 101 5.37 7.29 -8.26
C ASP A 101 4.19 7.18 -7.28
N TYR A 102 3.03 6.72 -7.76
CA TYR A 102 1.87 6.39 -6.91
C TYR A 102 2.24 5.39 -5.80
N LEU A 103 2.95 4.31 -6.17
CA LEU A 103 3.35 3.27 -5.23
C LEU A 103 4.42 3.75 -4.24
N THR A 104 5.40 4.52 -4.71
CA THR A 104 6.44 5.11 -3.86
C THR A 104 5.83 6.07 -2.85
N ALA A 105 4.94 6.96 -3.29
CA ALA A 105 4.26 7.90 -2.41
C ALA A 105 3.38 7.20 -1.37
N TRP A 106 2.70 6.12 -1.75
CA TRP A 106 1.93 5.30 -0.80
C TRP A 106 2.83 4.61 0.22
N GLU A 107 3.93 3.99 -0.20
CA GLU A 107 4.89 3.38 0.71
C GLU A 107 5.50 4.39 1.68
N GLU A 108 5.81 5.62 1.23
CA GLU A 108 6.25 6.69 2.12
C GLU A 108 5.20 6.97 3.21
N GLN A 109 3.91 7.08 2.84
CA GLN A 109 2.84 7.29 3.83
C GLN A 109 2.71 6.11 4.79
N VAL A 110 2.80 4.87 4.30
CA VAL A 110 2.76 3.67 5.13
C VAL A 110 3.97 3.59 6.05
N SER A 111 5.15 3.97 5.58
CA SER A 111 6.37 4.02 6.40
C SER A 111 6.22 5.06 7.51
N ILE A 112 5.70 6.24 7.20
CA ILE A 112 5.42 7.30 8.18
C ILE A 112 4.37 6.82 9.19
N TYR A 113 3.27 6.23 8.71
CA TYR A 113 2.21 5.71 9.57
C TYR A 113 2.70 4.55 10.45
N SER A 114 3.47 3.61 9.92
CA SER A 114 4.08 2.52 10.67
C SER A 114 5.06 3.04 11.73
N GLN A 115 5.86 4.06 11.38
CA GLN A 115 6.78 4.70 12.32
C GLN A 115 6.01 5.46 13.42
N GLN A 116 4.94 6.17 13.06
CA GLN A 116 4.05 6.82 14.03
C GLN A 116 3.35 5.81 14.92
N GLN A 117 2.81 4.73 14.36
CA GLN A 117 2.17 3.66 15.10
C GLN A 117 3.16 3.00 16.06
N ASN A 118 4.42 2.80 15.66
CA ASN A 118 5.45 2.27 16.55
C ASN A 118 5.86 3.28 17.65
N GLN A 119 5.77 4.60 17.39
CA GLN A 119 5.95 5.64 18.41
C GLN A 119 4.76 5.76 19.36
N SER A 120 3.53 5.64 18.86
CA SER A 120 2.30 5.71 19.63
C SER A 120 2.05 4.44 20.44
N ASN A 121 2.46 3.27 19.93
CA ASN A 121 2.46 2.00 20.65
C ASN A 121 3.62 1.90 21.67
N GLY A 122 4.46 2.93 21.77
CA GLY A 122 5.40 3.15 22.87
C GLY A 122 4.77 3.86 24.08
N LEU A 123 3.47 4.19 24.04
CA LEU A 123 2.75 4.84 25.14
C LEU A 123 1.55 4.04 25.66
N ASP A 124 1.41 2.76 25.28
CA ASP A 124 0.52 1.84 25.98
C ASP A 124 1.28 0.62 26.54
N ALA A 125 1.83 0.81 27.74
CA ALA A 125 1.85 -0.25 28.75
C ALA A 125 1.27 0.28 30.08
N PRO A 126 -0.02 0.66 30.15
CA PRO A 126 -0.74 0.75 31.40
C PRO A 126 -1.31 -0.64 31.67
N PHE A 127 -0.57 -1.43 32.43
CA PHE A 127 -0.98 -2.71 33.02
C PHE A 127 -0.92 -3.94 32.09
N GLY A 128 0.29 -4.31 31.68
CA GLY A 128 0.66 -5.67 31.28
C GLY A 128 1.83 -6.14 32.14
N VAL A 129 1.59 -7.10 33.02
CA VAL A 129 2.49 -7.53 34.10
C VAL A 129 3.69 -8.31 33.56
N GLY A 130 4.90 -7.86 33.91
CA GLY A 130 5.96 -8.75 34.37
C GLY A 130 7.12 -9.08 33.40
N ASN A 131 8.32 -8.89 33.94
CA ASN A 131 9.57 -9.61 33.65
C ASN A 131 10.47 -9.15 32.48
N ASP A 132 11.02 -7.93 32.52
CA ASP A 132 12.38 -7.75 31.93
C ASP A 132 13.22 -6.57 32.45
N PHE A 133 12.90 -6.00 33.61
CA PHE A 133 13.65 -4.84 34.15
C PHE A 133 14.46 -5.11 35.44
N PHE A 134 14.57 -6.37 35.88
CA PHE A 134 15.24 -6.71 37.15
C PHE A 134 16.46 -7.66 37.03
N TYR A 135 16.92 -8.02 35.83
CA TYR A 135 18.02 -8.97 35.65
C TYR A 135 19.31 -8.38 35.05
N ASP A 136 19.71 -7.17 35.43
CA ASP A 136 21.07 -6.67 35.07
C ASP A 136 21.83 -6.00 36.23
N ASN A 137 21.36 -6.07 37.48
CA ASN A 137 22.12 -5.50 38.60
C ASN A 137 22.23 -6.39 39.85
N LEU A 138 22.30 -7.71 39.63
CA LEU A 138 22.71 -8.68 40.64
C LEU A 138 23.62 -9.74 40.00
N ASN A 139 24.75 -9.30 39.46
CA ASN A 139 25.87 -10.21 39.24
C ASN A 139 27.19 -9.53 39.62
N LEU A 140 27.60 -9.82 40.86
CA LEU A 140 28.94 -9.68 41.46
C LEU A 140 29.49 -8.28 41.75
#